data_AF-A0A7C5GEJ6-F1
#
_entry.id   AF-A0A7C5GEJ6-F1
#
_cell.length_a   1.000
_cell.length_b   1.000
_cell.length_c   1.000
_cell.angle_alpha   90.00
_cell.angle_beta   90.00
_cell.angle_gamma   90.00
#
_symmetry.space_group_name_H-M   'P 1'
#
loop_
_entity.id
_entity.type
_entity.pdbx_description
1 polymer ?
#
loop_
_entity_poly.entity_id
_entity_poly.type
_entity_poly.pdbx_seq_one_letter_code
_entity_poly.pdbx_strand_id
1 'polypeptide(L)'
;MRQNNIYEYLQNEDTFSNNLLLVCKNDKEAIKTAHTATFLNYKSFVLPDLRLSYGDDLRSFQLEIYELIEALHGYFNSDGKKV
;
A
#
# COMPACT_ATOMS: atom_id res chain seq x y z
N MET A 1 -12.72 0.07 5.26
CA MET A 1 -12.64 1.51 5.59
C MET A 1 -13.52 2.34 4.64
N ARG A 2 -14.06 3.49 5.08
CA ARG A 2 -14.75 4.44 4.17
C ARG A 2 -13.74 5.46 3.63
N GLN A 3 -13.89 5.85 2.36
CA GLN A 3 -13.00 6.83 1.71
C GLN A 3 -12.95 8.17 2.43
N ASN A 4 -14.07 8.63 3.00
CA ASN A 4 -14.13 9.89 3.74
C ASN A 4 -13.18 9.90 4.96
N ASN A 5 -13.18 8.80 5.72
CA ASN A 5 -12.31 8.69 6.90
C ASN A 5 -10.83 8.68 6.52
N ILE A 6 -10.49 8.05 5.39
CA ILE A 6 -9.11 8.02 4.86
C ILE A 6 -8.69 9.41 4.41
N TYR A 7 -9.57 10.11 3.70
CA TYR A 7 -9.33 11.47 3.24
C TYR A 7 -9.06 12.41 4.42
N GLU A 8 -9.95 12.42 5.43
CA GLU A 8 -9.77 13.22 6.64
C GLU A 8 -8.50 12.83 7.40
N TYR A 9 -8.19 11.53 7.48
CA TYR A 9 -6.97 11.04 8.12
C TYR A 9 -5.69 11.52 7.41
N LEU A 10 -5.65 11.43 6.08
CA LEU A 10 -4.50 11.86 5.28
C LEU A 10 -4.37 13.39 5.17
N GLN A 11 -5.47 14.14 5.33
CA GLN A 11 -5.47 15.59 5.28
C GLN A 11 -4.89 16.24 6.55
N ASN A 12 -4.98 15.57 7.70
CA ASN A 12 -4.42 16.04 8.96
C ASN A 12 -2.90 15.78 9.00
N GLU A 13 -2.13 16.67 8.35
CA GLU A 13 -0.68 16.55 8.11
C GLU A 13 0.18 16.46 9.38
N ASP A 14 -0.32 16.88 10.54
CA ASP A 14 0.46 17.10 11.76
C ASP A 14 1.00 15.82 12.45
N THR A 15 0.65 14.62 11.98
CA THR A 15 1.03 13.35 12.64
C THR A 15 2.07 12.51 11.87
N PHE A 16 2.42 12.87 10.63
CA PHE A 16 3.13 11.95 9.75
C PHE A 16 4.65 11.99 9.92
N SER A 17 5.16 11.03 10.70
CA SER A 17 6.50 10.47 10.45
C SER A 17 6.46 9.70 9.12
N ASN A 18 7.53 9.82 8.33
CA ASN A 18 7.71 9.43 6.91
C ASN A 18 7.32 7.99 6.45
N ASN A 19 6.58 7.21 7.23
CA ASN A 19 6.33 5.79 6.98
C ASN A 19 4.88 5.40 7.34
N LEU A 20 3.92 5.85 6.54
CA LEU A 20 2.52 5.44 6.71
C LEU A 20 2.27 4.06 6.10
N LEU A 21 1.67 3.14 6.87
CA LEU A 21 1.17 1.85 6.41
C LEU A 21 -0.33 1.75 6.71
N LEU A 22 -1.15 1.54 5.68
CA LEU A 22 -2.60 1.38 5.81
C LEU A 22 -3.01 -0.07 5.60
N VAL A 23 -3.59 -0.70 6.62
CA VAL A 23 -4.07 -2.08 6.55
C VAL A 23 -5.53 -2.09 6.10
N CYS A 24 -5.78 -2.66 4.92
CA CYS A 24 -7.11 -2.80 4.32
C CYS A 24 -7.63 -4.23 4.46
N LYS A 25 -8.96 -4.40 4.45
CA LYS A 25 -9.59 -5.73 4.58
C LYS A 25 -9.47 -6.58 3.31
N ASN A 26 -9.42 -5.93 2.14
CA ASN A 26 -9.38 -6.60 0.84
C ASN A 26 -8.84 -5.64 -0.22
N ASP A 27 -8.55 -6.18 -1.40
CA ASP A 27 -7.99 -5.44 -2.54
C ASP A 27 -8.88 -4.28 -2.98
N LYS A 28 -10.21 -4.45 -2.93
CA LYS A 28 -11.14 -3.38 -3.32
C LYS A 28 -11.02 -2.18 -2.38
N GLU A 29 -10.84 -2.41 -1.08
CA GLU A 29 -10.59 -1.35 -0.13
C GLU A 29 -9.20 -0.76 -0.29
N ALA A 30 -8.17 -1.58 -0.54
CA ALA A 30 -6.80 -1.12 -0.78
C ALA A 30 -6.73 -0.17 -1.99
N ILE A 31 -7.34 -0.56 -3.11
CA ILE A 31 -7.41 0.25 -4.33
C ILE A 31 -8.16 1.57 -4.08
N LYS A 32 -9.30 1.52 -3.39
CA LYS A 32 -10.05 2.74 -3.06
C LYS A 32 -9.24 3.70 -2.19
N THR A 33 -8.46 3.16 -1.26
CA THR A 33 -7.58 3.92 -0.35
C THR A 33 -6.44 4.53 -1.14
N ALA A 34 -5.80 3.75 -2.03
CA ALA A 34 -4.76 4.23 -2.93
C ALA A 34 -5.25 5.38 -3.82
N HIS A 35 -6.45 5.27 -4.39
CA HIS A 35 -7.03 6.36 -5.18
C HIS A 35 -7.25 7.64 -4.36
N THR A 36 -7.74 7.53 -3.13
CA THR A 36 -7.91 8.68 -2.23
C THR A 36 -6.57 9.30 -1.84
N ALA A 37 -5.54 8.49 -1.61
CA ALA A 37 -4.19 8.97 -1.33
C ALA A 37 -3.57 9.70 -2.54
N THR A 38 -3.70 9.12 -3.73
CA THR A 38 -3.25 9.74 -4.98
C THR A 38 -3.95 11.08 -5.23
N PHE A 39 -5.24 11.18 -4.90
CA PHE A 39 -5.98 12.46 -4.97
C PHE A 39 -5.42 13.54 -4.04
N LEU A 40 -4.84 13.16 -2.90
CA LEU A 40 -4.17 14.04 -1.94
C LEU A 40 -2.67 14.25 -2.25
N ASN A 41 -2.22 13.91 -3.47
CA ASN A 41 -0.82 13.98 -3.91
C ASN A 41 0.15 13.07 -3.14
N TYR A 42 -0.34 12.01 -2.49
CA TYR A 42 0.52 10.95 -1.98
C TYR A 42 0.85 9.97 -3.10
N LYS A 43 2.11 9.55 -3.19
CA LYS A 43 2.48 8.42 -4.02
C LYS A 43 2.06 7.13 -3.31
N SER A 44 1.09 6.41 -3.88
CA SER A 44 0.51 5.21 -3.28
C SER A 44 1.18 3.93 -3.79
N PHE A 45 1.46 3.01 -2.88
CA PHE A 45 2.05 1.70 -3.16
C PHE A 45 1.20 0.61 -2.51
N VAL A 46 0.65 -0.29 -3.32
CA VAL A 46 -0.19 -1.40 -2.85
C VAL A 46 0.64 -2.68 -2.88
N LEU A 47 0.75 -3.34 -1.74
CA LEU A 47 1.38 -4.66 -1.66
C LEU A 47 0.41 -5.72 -2.19
N PRO A 48 0.89 -6.74 -2.92
CA PRO A 48 0.06 -7.83 -3.42
C PRO A 48 -0.41 -8.73 -2.27
N ASP A 49 -1.50 -9.46 -2.50
CA ASP A 49 -1.98 -10.48 -1.58
C ASP A 49 -1.09 -11.73 -1.65
N LEU A 50 -0.28 -11.95 -0.62
CA LEU A 50 0.60 -13.12 -0.50
C LEU A 50 -0.17 -14.29 0.11
N ARG A 51 -0.65 -15.18 -0.73
CA ARG A 51 -1.42 -16.38 -0.32
C ARG A 51 -0.53 -17.57 0.08
N LEU A 52 0.71 -17.27 0.45
CA LEU A 52 1.74 -18.24 0.83
C LEU A 52 1.47 -18.78 2.24
N SER A 53 1.63 -20.09 2.41
CA SER A 53 1.64 -20.77 3.69
C SER A 53 3.02 -21.36 3.97
N TYR A 54 3.30 -21.62 5.25
CA TYR A 54 4.54 -22.28 5.63
C TYR A 54 4.65 -23.67 4.98
N GLY A 55 5.76 -23.92 4.29
CA GLY A 55 6.02 -25.16 3.56
C GLY A 55 5.61 -25.15 2.09
N ASP A 56 5.01 -24.06 1.60
CA ASP A 56 4.70 -23.90 0.18
C ASP A 56 5.97 -23.72 -0.67
N ASP A 57 5.91 -24.21 -1.91
CA ASP A 57 6.95 -23.99 -2.89
C ASP A 57 6.83 -22.57 -3.48
N LEU A 58 7.80 -21.72 -3.14
CA LEU A 58 7.85 -20.32 -3.58
C LEU A 58 7.86 -20.16 -5.11
N ARG A 59 8.31 -21.18 -5.86
CA ARG A 59 8.34 -21.12 -7.34
C ARG A 59 6.95 -20.97 -7.94
N SER A 60 5.91 -21.44 -7.26
CA SER A 60 4.52 -21.30 -7.70
C SER A 60 3.97 -19.87 -7.52
N PHE A 61 4.63 -19.03 -6.73
CA PHE A 61 4.23 -17.66 -6.39
C PHE A 61 5.21 -16.62 -6.90
N GLN A 62 5.98 -16.97 -7.95
CA GLN A 62 7.01 -16.10 -8.50
C GLN A 62 6.47 -14.72 -8.89
N LEU A 63 5.23 -14.66 -9.39
CA LEU A 63 4.57 -13.42 -9.77
C LEU A 63 4.27 -12.55 -8.55
N GLU A 64 3.59 -13.09 -7.53
CA GLU A 64 3.26 -12.34 -6.31
C GLU A 64 4.52 -11.85 -5.57
N ILE A 65 5.58 -12.66 -5.57
CA ILE A 65 6.88 -12.26 -4.99
C ILE A 65 7.52 -11.13 -5.79
N TYR A 66 7.46 -11.19 -7.12
CA TYR A 66 7.97 -10.13 -7.98
C TYR A 66 7.21 -8.82 -7.75
N GLU A 67 5.87 -8.86 -7.76
CA GLU A 67 5.00 -7.70 -7.50
C GLU A 67 5.28 -7.08 -6.12
N LEU A 68 5.52 -7.92 -5.09
CA LEU A 68 5.87 -7.47 -3.75
C LEU A 68 7.19 -6.69 -3.76
N ILE A 69 8.22 -7.26 -4.39
CA ILE A 69 9.55 -6.63 -4.46
C ILE A 69 9.48 -5.33 -5.26
N GLU A 70 8.72 -5.29 -6.35
CA GLU A 70 8.53 -4.10 -7.17
C GLU A 70 7.83 -2.98 -6.36
N ALA A 71 6.75 -3.30 -5.65
CA ALA A 71 6.03 -2.34 -4.81
C ALA A 71 6.92 -1.78 -3.70
N LEU A 72 7.68 -2.64 -3.01
CA LEU A 72 8.62 -2.23 -1.97
C LEU A 72 9.75 -1.37 -2.53
N HIS A 73 10.36 -1.79 -3.65
CA HIS A 73 11.39 -1.01 -4.34
C HIS A 73 10.87 0.37 -4.72
N GLY A 74 9.66 0.46 -5.28
CA GLY A 74 9.01 1.72 -5.61
C GLY A 74 8.80 2.63 -4.39
N TYR A 75 8.35 2.05 -3.27
CA TYR A 75 8.13 2.78 -2.03
C TYR A 75 9.43 3.35 -1.46
N PHE A 76 10.47 2.52 -1.33
CA PHE A 76 11.75 2.94 -0.75
C PHE A 76 12.53 3.91 -1.63
N ASN A 77 12.39 3.82 -2.96
CA ASN A 77 13.03 4.75 -3.90
C ASN A 77 12.17 5.99 -4.22
N SER A 78 11.06 6.20 -3.53
CA SER A 78 10.26 7.41 -3.67
C SER A 78 10.52 8.40 -2.54
N ASP A 79 10.73 9.65 -2.93
CA ASP A 79 10.85 10.79 -2.01
C ASP A 79 9.49 11.49 -1.87
N GLY A 80 9.32 12.21 -0.76
CA GLY A 80 8.11 12.98 -0.49
C GLY A 80 6.98 12.17 0.14
N LYS A 81 5.75 12.67 -0.01
CA LYS A 81 4.55 12.07 0.59
C LYS A 81 4.22 10.73 -0.07
N LYS A 82 4.30 9.65 0.71
CA LYS A 82 4.05 8.28 0.25
C LYS A 82 3.26 7.47 1.26
N VAL A 83 2.52 6.48 0.76
CA VAL A 83 1.71 5.55 1.54
C VAL A 83 1.65 4.19 0.88
#